data_AF-A0A1S2MC56-F1
#
_entry.id   AF-A0A1S2MC56-F1
#
_cell.length_a   1.000
_cell.length_b   1.000
_cell.length_c   1.000
_cell.angle_alpha   90.00
_cell.angle_beta   90.00
_cell.angle_gamma   90.00
#
_symmetry.space_group_name_H-M   'P 1'
#
loop_
_entity.id
_entity.type
_entity.pdbx_description
1 polymer ?
#
loop_
_entity_poly.entity_id
_entity_poly.type
_entity_poly.pdbx_seq_one_letter_code
_entity_poly.pdbx_strand_id
1 'polypeptide(L)'
;MNPFILQMVNHKLNTLTKEELIQYAKQYQFKISDAQATKIIAILRSERIDVTNKAQRERILAKVKQQIDAKTEKQVNEMLKQYDQYL
;
A
#
# COMPACT_ATOMS: atom_id res chain seq x y z
N MET A 1 12.71 -17.35 -1.00
CA MET A 1 11.87 -16.48 -0.14
C MET A 1 11.18 -17.34 0.91
N ASN A 2 11.03 -16.85 2.15
CA ASN A 2 10.46 -17.64 3.24
C ASN A 2 8.91 -17.58 3.21
N PRO A 3 8.19 -18.70 2.97
CA PRO A 3 6.74 -18.70 2.74
C PRO A 3 5.91 -18.20 3.94
N PHE A 4 6.47 -18.29 5.14
CA PHE A 4 5.86 -17.79 6.37
C PHE A 4 5.67 -16.26 6.36
N ILE A 5 6.68 -15.52 5.86
CA ILE A 5 6.63 -14.06 5.78
C ILE A 5 5.56 -13.61 4.78
N LEU A 6 5.41 -14.33 3.66
CA LEU A 6 4.38 -14.03 2.64
C LEU A 6 2.97 -14.15 3.21
N GLN A 7 2.69 -15.21 3.97
CA GLN A 7 1.38 -15.40 4.58
C GLN A 7 1.07 -14.33 5.63
N MET A 8 2.05 -13.98 6.47
CA MET A 8 1.89 -12.91 7.46
C MET A 8 1.59 -11.57 6.78
N VAL A 9 2.31 -11.22 5.71
CA VAL A 9 2.11 -9.97 4.98
C VAL A 9 0.76 -9.97 4.27
N ASN A 10 0.39 -11.05 3.58
CA ASN A 10 -0.91 -11.20 2.94
C ASN A 10 -2.04 -11.05 3.98
N HIS A 11 -1.94 -11.73 5.11
CA HIS A 11 -2.94 -11.61 6.18
C HIS A 11 -3.08 -10.17 6.65
N LYS A 12 -1.95 -9.52 6.96
CA LYS A 12 -1.93 -8.13 7.45
C LYS A 12 -2.50 -7.13 6.45
N LEU A 13 -2.26 -7.30 5.15
CA LEU A 13 -2.83 -6.45 4.11
C LEU A 13 -4.33 -6.69 3.91
N ASN A 14 -4.77 -7.94 3.99
CA ASN A 14 -6.20 -8.29 3.87
C ASN A 14 -7.02 -7.83 5.09
N THR A 15 -6.39 -7.70 6.27
CA THR A 15 -7.04 -7.19 7.49
C THR A 15 -6.79 -5.71 7.76
N LEU A 16 -6.06 -5.02 6.88
CA LEU A 16 -5.66 -3.63 7.07
C LEU A 16 -6.88 -2.71 7.17
N THR A 17 -6.92 -1.89 8.21
CA THR A 17 -7.98 -0.89 8.41
C THR A 17 -7.57 0.49 7.87
N LYS A 18 -8.55 1.38 7.70
CA LYS A 18 -8.27 2.74 7.21
C LYS A 18 -7.44 3.53 8.22
N GLU A 19 -7.68 3.32 9.52
CA GLU A 19 -6.95 3.96 10.60
C GLU A 19 -5.49 3.52 10.60
N GLU A 20 -5.23 2.22 10.47
CA GLU A 20 -3.88 1.67 10.34
C GLU A 20 -3.17 2.20 9.09
N LEU A 21 -3.87 2.27 7.95
CA LEU A 21 -3.31 2.84 6.72
C LEU A 21 -2.92 4.32 6.90
N ILE A 22 -3.75 5.12 7.57
CA ILE A 22 -3.43 6.53 7.90
C ILE A 22 -2.25 6.61 8.87
N GLN A 23 -2.17 5.69 9.83
CA GLN A 23 -1.09 5.66 10.81
C GLN A 23 0.25 5.26 10.15
N TYR A 24 0.23 4.29 9.23
CA TYR A 24 1.37 3.94 8.39
C TYR A 24 1.76 5.13 7.51
N ALA A 25 0.80 5.79 6.87
CA ALA A 25 1.07 6.99 6.06
C ALA A 25 1.87 8.04 6.84
N LYS A 26 1.45 8.33 8.08
CA LYS A 26 2.17 9.25 8.98
C LYS A 26 3.58 8.77 9.30
N GLN A 27 3.77 7.47 9.60
CA GLN A 27 5.09 6.89 9.87
C GLN A 27 6.04 7.04 8.67
N TYR A 28 5.50 6.91 7.46
CA TYR A 28 6.22 7.04 6.21
C TYR A 28 6.27 8.47 5.66
N GLN A 29 5.92 9.46 6.48
CA GLN A 29 5.93 10.89 6.15
C GLN A 29 5.08 11.29 4.93
N PHE A 30 4.05 10.52 4.59
CA PHE A 30 3.04 10.92 3.61
C PHE A 30 1.68 11.20 4.28
N LYS A 31 0.99 12.23 3.82
CA LYS A 31 -0.34 12.58 4.34
C LYS A 31 -1.40 12.00 3.42
N ILE A 32 -2.28 11.16 3.96
CA ILE A 32 -3.51 10.74 3.29
C ILE A 32 -4.70 11.29 4.07
N SER A 33 -5.72 11.75 3.35
CA SER A 33 -7.01 12.12 3.94
C SER A 33 -7.83 10.87 4.29
N ASP A 34 -8.78 10.99 5.21
CA ASP A 34 -9.69 9.88 5.57
C ASP A 34 -10.47 9.36 4.35
N ALA A 35 -10.86 10.27 3.45
CA ALA A 35 -11.52 9.92 2.20
C ALA A 35 -10.61 9.10 1.25
N GLN A 36 -9.33 9.46 1.13
CA GLN A 36 -8.35 8.69 0.36
C GLN A 36 -8.11 7.31 1.01
N ALA A 37 -7.93 7.26 2.33
CA ALA A 37 -7.75 6.02 3.07
C ALA A 37 -8.92 5.06 2.86
N THR A 38 -10.15 5.57 2.96
CA THR A 38 -11.37 4.79 2.76
C THR A 38 -11.45 4.21 1.35
N LYS A 39 -11.10 4.99 0.31
CA LYS A 39 -11.06 4.51 -1.07
C LYS A 39 -9.99 3.45 -1.29
N ILE A 40 -8.80 3.63 -0.72
CA ILE A 40 -7.69 2.67 -0.81
C ILE A 40 -8.10 1.35 -0.14
N ILE A 41 -8.65 1.39 1.08
CA ILE A 41 -9.14 0.19 1.77
C ILE A 41 -10.26 -0.49 0.98
N ALA A 42 -11.19 0.27 0.37
CA ALA A 42 -12.23 -0.32 -0.47
C ALA A 42 -11.64 -1.06 -1.69
N ILE A 43 -10.60 -0.51 -2.32
CA ILE A 43 -9.88 -1.17 -3.43
C ILE A 43 -9.14 -2.41 -2.91
N LEU A 44 -8.44 -2.30 -1.78
CA LEU A 44 -7.70 -3.40 -1.16
C LEU A 44 -8.60 -4.54 -0.71
N ARG A 45 -9.85 -4.25 -0.32
CA ARG A 45 -10.84 -5.26 0.10
C ARG A 45 -11.70 -5.79 -1.05
N SER A 46 -11.66 -5.15 -2.22
CA SER A 46 -12.41 -5.62 -3.39
C SER A 46 -11.87 -6.94 -3.94
N GLU A 47 -10.62 -7.29 -3.64
CA GLU A 47 -9.94 -8.50 -4.08
C GLU A 47 -9.13 -9.06 -2.91
N ARG A 48 -8.90 -10.38 -2.86
CA ARG A 48 -7.90 -10.92 -1.92
C ARG A 48 -6.52 -10.43 -2.34
N ILE A 49 -5.81 -9.76 -1.44
CA ILE A 49 -4.47 -9.29 -1.71
C ILE A 49 -3.51 -10.46 -1.70
N ASP A 50 -2.76 -10.57 -2.78
CA ASP A 50 -1.63 -11.44 -2.94
C ASP A 50 -0.40 -10.61 -3.31
N VAL A 51 0.53 -10.46 -2.35
CA VAL A 51 1.77 -9.70 -2.56
C VAL A 51 2.68 -10.31 -3.62
N THR A 52 2.50 -11.58 -3.98
CA THR A 52 3.26 -12.23 -5.04
C THR A 52 2.73 -11.85 -6.43
N ASN A 53 1.48 -11.36 -6.52
CA ASN A 53 0.87 -10.95 -7.77
C ASN A 53 1.33 -9.54 -8.16
N LYS A 54 2.35 -9.48 -9.01
CA LYS A 54 2.93 -8.22 -9.51
C LYS A 54 1.90 -7.33 -10.22
N ALA A 55 1.02 -7.92 -11.05
CA ALA A 55 -0.02 -7.17 -11.75
C ALA A 55 -1.03 -6.54 -10.78
N GLN A 56 -1.38 -7.25 -9.70
CA GLN A 56 -2.25 -6.70 -8.66
C GLN A 56 -1.57 -5.54 -7.92
N ARG A 57 -0.29 -5.69 -7.54
CA ARG A 57 0.49 -4.61 -6.94
C ARG A 57 0.55 -3.37 -7.82
N GLU A 58 0.82 -3.53 -9.12
CA GLU A 58 0.88 -2.43 -10.08
C GLU A 58 -0.47 -1.72 -10.22
N ARG A 59 -1.59 -2.46 -10.29
CA ARG A 59 -2.94 -1.87 -10.34
C ARG A 59 -3.27 -1.09 -9.08
N ILE A 60 -2.94 -1.63 -7.91
CA ILE A 60 -3.14 -0.94 -6.62
C ILE A 60 -2.30 0.34 -6.61
N LEU A 61 -1.02 0.25 -6.95
CA LEU A 61 -0.11 1.40 -7.05
C LEU A 61 -0.62 2.44 -8.04
N ALA A 62 -1.13 2.05 -9.20
CA ALA A 62 -1.69 2.99 -10.19
C ALA A 62 -2.95 3.69 -9.68
N LYS A 63 -3.87 2.97 -9.04
CA LYS A 63 -5.08 3.55 -8.42
C LYS A 63 -4.73 4.49 -7.26
N VAL A 64 -3.71 4.11 -6.49
CA VAL A 64 -3.15 4.94 -5.42
C VAL A 64 -2.54 6.21 -6.04
N LYS A 65 -1.67 6.09 -7.04
CA LYS A 65 -1.10 7.24 -7.79
C LYS A 65 -2.16 8.17 -8.41
N GLN A 66 -3.28 7.64 -8.87
CA GLN A 66 -4.39 8.45 -9.40
C GLN A 66 -5.18 9.21 -8.32
N GLN A 67 -5.16 8.75 -7.07
CA GLN A 67 -5.92 9.35 -5.97
C GLN A 67 -5.08 10.26 -5.07
N ILE A 68 -3.77 10.27 -5.23
CA ILE A 68 -2.87 11.14 -4.49
C ILE A 68 -2.18 12.11 -5.44
N ASP A 69 -1.96 13.35 -5.00
CA ASP A 69 -1.29 14.37 -5.81
C ASP A 69 0.12 13.94 -6.24
N ALA A 70 0.58 14.44 -7.39
CA ALA A 70 1.92 14.17 -7.93
C ALA A 70 3.07 14.43 -6.93
N LYS A 71 2.82 15.32 -5.95
CA LYS A 71 3.74 15.59 -4.83
C LYS A 71 3.88 14.38 -3.90
N THR A 72 2.77 13.73 -3.57
CA THR A 72 2.74 12.53 -2.72
C THR A 72 3.19 11.29 -3.49
N GLU A 73 2.89 11.19 -4.79
CA GLU A 73 3.44 10.15 -5.66
C GLU A 73 4.98 10.12 -5.61
N LYS A 74 5.62 11.29 -5.76
CA LYS A 74 7.09 11.40 -5.66
C LYS A 74 7.61 10.88 -4.33
N GLN A 75 6.95 11.22 -3.22
CA GLN A 75 7.37 10.81 -1.88
C GLN A 75 7.19 9.29 -1.66
N VAL A 76 6.08 8.72 -2.12
CA VAL A 76 5.82 7.27 -2.03
C VAL A 76 6.80 6.47 -2.92
N ASN A 77 7.12 6.99 -4.11
CA ASN A 77 8.08 6.33 -5.00
C ASN A 77 9.51 6.32 -4.42
N GLU A 78 9.93 7.42 -3.78
CA GLU A 78 11.21 7.50 -3.08
C GLU A 78 11.23 6.58 -1.83
N MET A 79 10.13 6.47 -1.10
CA MET A 79 9.99 5.51 0.00
C MET A 79 10.13 4.06 -0.49
N LEU A 80 9.45 3.68 -1.57
CA LEU A 80 9.51 2.31 -2.11
C LEU A 80 10.89 1.94 -2.64
N LYS A 81 11.64 2.90 -3.20
CA LYS A 81 13.05 2.70 -3.62
C LYS A 81 13.97 2.29 -2.48
N GLN A 82 13.74 2.74 -1.25
CA GLN A 82 14.55 2.30 -0.11
C GLN A 82 14.32 0.82 0.23
N TYR A 83 13.14 0.28 -0.10
CA TYR A 83 12.82 -1.13 0.09
C TYR A 83 13.38 -2.04 -1.02
N ASP A 84 13.74 -1.48 -2.18
CA ASP A 84 14.42 -2.20 -3.26
C ASP A 84 15.84 -2.65 -2.85
N GLN A 85 16.48 -1.98 -1.88
CA GLN A 85 17.76 -2.45 -1.33
C GLN A 85 17.63 -3.71 -0.46
N TYR A 86 16.41 -4.08 -0.07
CA TYR A 86 16.12 -5.25 0.76
C TYR A 86 15.44 -6.39 -0.03
N LEU A 87 15.26 -6.22 -1.35
CA LEU A 87 14.75 -7.22 -2.28
C LEU A 87 15.91 -7.83 -3.10
#